data_AF-A0A8S4QZ09-F1
#
_entry.id   AF-A0A8S4QZ09-F1
#
_cell.length_a   1.000
_cell.length_b   1.000
_cell.length_c   1.000
_cell.angle_alpha   90.00
_cell.angle_beta   90.00
_cell.angle_gamma   90.00
#
_symmetry.space_group_name_H-M   'P 1'
#
loop_
_entity.id
_entity.type
_entity.pdbx_description
1 polymer ?
#
loop_
_entity_poly.entity_id
_entity_poly.type
_entity_poly.pdbx_seq_one_letter_code
_entity_poly.pdbx_strand_id
1 'polypeptide(L)'
;MILGNKHQRAMIQGRNPLISLNGEVLERVAVAKNLGLYIDEDLRFSEHLNIKIRNAFYKLKVLYGVRRFLTEKVRQILVESLILSSFNYCDAIYGPRLLRKTENAIQRVQNACTRFCYDLPRRSHITPVINSHKILNMKSRRNLHLTMMIYRILHGKCPPYLYEKLHWQRDNDTRRVINKWKLATPKHKKAGFRGCFRFAAAKIWNDLPPPFRTCDNILGEIVFKHKLYNLYLSLQIEAARFVYAK
;
A
#
# COMPACT_ATOMS: atom_id res chain seq x y z
N MET A 1 -23.19 5.85 6.38
CA MET A 1 -22.23 4.79 6.76
C MET A 1 -21.83 4.98 8.22
N ILE A 2 -21.73 3.90 9.02
CA ILE A 2 -21.30 3.99 10.43
C ILE A 2 -19.93 3.33 10.58
N LEU A 3 -18.94 4.10 11.03
CA LEU A 3 -17.59 3.60 11.28
C LEU A 3 -17.45 3.21 12.75
N GLY A 4 -16.93 2.02 13.01
CA GLY A 4 -16.71 1.55 14.37
C GLY A 4 -16.36 0.08 14.44
N ASN A 5 -15.92 -0.36 15.61
CA ASN A 5 -15.74 -1.79 15.83
C ASN A 5 -17.10 -2.52 15.76
N LYS A 6 -17.08 -3.83 15.52
CA LYS A 6 -18.32 -4.63 15.37
C LYS A 6 -19.30 -4.47 16.54
N HIS A 7 -18.79 -4.42 17.78
CA HIS A 7 -19.63 -4.22 18.97
C HIS A 7 -20.30 -2.84 18.98
N GLN A 8 -19.55 -1.77 18.68
CA GLN A 8 -20.10 -0.41 18.59
C GLN A 8 -21.16 -0.29 17.51
N ARG A 9 -20.93 -0.93 16.33
CA ARG A 9 -21.92 -0.92 15.24
C ARG A 9 -23.17 -1.73 15.60
N ALA A 10 -23.03 -2.87 16.28
CA ALA A 10 -24.16 -3.68 16.73
C ALA A 10 -25.07 -2.91 17.72
N MET A 11 -24.48 -2.14 18.64
CA MET A 11 -25.25 -1.29 19.57
C MET A 11 -26.09 -0.22 18.85
N ILE A 12 -25.63 0.27 17.70
CA ILE A 12 -26.33 1.30 16.93
C ILE A 12 -27.34 0.69 15.94
N GLN A 13 -27.08 -0.51 15.43
CA GLN A 13 -28.00 -1.22 14.52
C GLN A 13 -29.39 -1.44 15.14
N GLY A 14 -29.47 -1.72 16.44
CA GLY A 14 -30.76 -1.86 17.14
C GLY A 14 -31.56 -0.56 17.27
N ARG A 15 -30.95 0.61 17.05
CA ARG A 15 -31.59 1.94 17.21
C ARG A 15 -31.96 2.61 15.89
N ASN A 16 -31.39 2.14 14.77
CA ASN A 16 -31.53 2.68 13.41
C ASN A 16 -31.76 4.21 13.34
N PRO A 17 -30.80 5.03 13.80
CA PRO A 17 -31.01 6.47 13.91
C PRO A 17 -31.24 7.11 12.53
N LEU A 18 -32.33 7.86 12.40
CA LEU A 18 -32.59 8.73 11.25
C LEU A 18 -31.69 9.96 11.37
N ILE A 19 -30.75 10.10 10.42
CA ILE A 19 -29.86 11.25 10.34
C ILE A 19 -30.28 12.04 9.10
N SER A 20 -30.61 13.31 9.27
CA SER A 20 -30.85 14.23 8.17
C SER A 20 -29.78 15.31 8.10
N LEU A 21 -29.45 15.75 6.89
CA LEU A 21 -28.58 16.88 6.61
C LEU A 21 -29.34 17.82 5.68
N ASN A 22 -29.54 19.08 6.10
CA ASN A 22 -30.30 20.07 5.33
C ASN A 22 -31.71 19.60 4.93
N GLY A 23 -32.37 18.79 5.76
CA GLY A 23 -33.70 18.23 5.48
C GLY A 23 -33.70 16.93 4.66
N GLU A 24 -32.56 16.52 4.10
CA GLU A 24 -32.43 15.24 3.38
C GLU A 24 -32.04 14.11 4.33
N VAL A 25 -32.80 13.02 4.31
CA VAL A 25 -32.48 11.82 5.10
C VAL A 25 -31.29 11.10 4.47
N LEU A 26 -30.23 10.91 5.24
CA LEU A 26 -29.03 10.22 4.80
C LEU A 26 -29.22 8.70 4.89
N GLU A 27 -29.14 8.03 3.74
CA GLU A 27 -29.20 6.58 3.68
C GLU A 27 -27.98 5.93 4.35
N ARG A 28 -28.25 4.92 5.18
CA ARG A 28 -27.19 4.10 5.74
C ARG A 28 -26.70 3.07 4.73
N VAL A 29 -25.55 3.36 4.13
CA VAL A 29 -24.81 2.40 3.31
C VAL A 29 -23.70 1.68 4.10
N ALA A 30 -23.49 0.39 3.79
CA ALA A 30 -22.38 -0.42 4.33
C ALA A 30 -21.05 -0.19 3.57
N VAL A 31 -21.14 0.28 2.33
CA VAL A 31 -20.01 0.66 1.49
C VAL A 31 -20.32 2.01 0.85
N ALA A 32 -19.42 2.98 1.00
CA ALA A 32 -19.52 4.29 0.38
C ALA A 32 -18.40 4.46 -0.66
N LYS A 33 -18.72 5.03 -1.82
CA LYS A 33 -17.74 5.37 -2.84
C LYS A 33 -17.32 6.83 -2.65
N ASN A 34 -16.03 7.08 -2.45
CA ASN A 34 -15.47 8.43 -2.37
C ASN A 34 -14.26 8.54 -3.30
N LEU A 35 -14.29 9.50 -4.24
CA LEU A 35 -13.25 9.73 -5.26
C LEU A 35 -12.79 8.44 -5.99
N GLY A 36 -13.67 7.44 -6.14
CA GLY A 36 -13.32 6.16 -6.79
C GLY A 36 -12.74 5.08 -5.86
N LEU A 37 -12.57 5.37 -4.56
CA LEU A 37 -12.27 4.41 -3.52
C LEU A 37 -13.58 3.91 -2.87
N TYR A 38 -13.76 2.59 -2.75
CA TYR A 38 -14.89 2.01 -2.03
C TYR A 38 -14.47 1.73 -0.58
N ILE A 39 -15.11 2.42 0.36
CA ILE A 39 -14.81 2.39 1.78
C ILE A 39 -15.89 1.56 2.46
N ASP A 40 -15.50 0.46 3.11
CA ASP A 40 -16.40 -0.38 3.91
C ASP A 40 -16.38 0.05 5.39
N GLU A 41 -17.44 -0.28 6.13
CA GLU A 41 -17.57 0.06 7.56
C GLU A 41 -16.43 -0.49 8.46
N ASP A 42 -15.69 -1.52 8.00
CA ASP A 42 -14.55 -2.13 8.70
C ASP A 42 -13.18 -1.53 8.32
N LEU A 43 -13.16 -0.60 7.37
CA LEU A 43 -11.96 -0.03 6.74
C LEU A 43 -10.98 -1.12 6.29
N ARG A 44 -11.50 -2.14 5.61
CA ARG A 44 -10.75 -3.27 5.01
C ARG A 44 -10.59 -3.14 3.50
N PHE A 45 -11.42 -2.31 2.86
CA PHE A 45 -11.40 -2.05 1.42
C PHE A 45 -11.56 -3.33 0.60
N SER A 46 -12.29 -4.31 1.14
CA SER A 46 -12.40 -5.63 0.52
C SER A 46 -13.15 -5.54 -0.80
N GLU A 47 -14.24 -4.77 -0.82
CA GLU A 47 -15.04 -4.53 -2.03
C GLU A 47 -14.22 -3.81 -3.10
N HIS A 48 -13.53 -2.72 -2.72
CA HIS A 48 -12.66 -1.99 -3.64
C HIS A 48 -11.66 -2.91 -4.33
N LEU A 49 -10.98 -3.76 -3.56
CA LEU A 49 -9.92 -4.62 -4.07
C LEU A 49 -10.46 -5.79 -4.87
N ASN A 50 -11.61 -6.36 -4.48
CA ASN A 50 -12.28 -7.39 -5.28
C ASN A 50 -12.64 -6.86 -6.66
N ILE A 51 -13.20 -5.64 -6.76
CA ILE A 51 -13.50 -4.97 -8.02
C ILE A 51 -12.21 -4.78 -8.84
N LYS A 52 -11.14 -4.25 -8.23
CA LYS A 52 -9.85 -4.04 -8.91
C LYS A 52 -9.23 -5.33 -9.42
N ILE A 53 -9.23 -6.39 -8.61
CA ILE A 53 -8.70 -7.71 -8.98
C ILE A 53 -9.51 -8.34 -10.12
N ARG A 54 -10.85 -8.28 -10.05
CA ARG A 54 -11.72 -8.76 -11.13
C ARG A 54 -11.41 -8.04 -12.44
N ASN A 55 -11.36 -6.72 -12.40
CA ASN A 55 -11.06 -5.89 -13.57
C ASN A 55 -9.65 -6.14 -14.12
N ALA A 56 -8.68 -6.40 -13.24
CA ALA A 56 -7.33 -6.74 -13.64
C ALA A 56 -7.27 -8.05 -14.43
N PHE A 57 -7.92 -9.11 -13.94
CA PHE A 57 -7.98 -10.39 -14.66
C PHE A 57 -8.78 -10.30 -15.96
N TYR A 58 -9.86 -9.52 -15.97
CA TYR A 58 -10.61 -9.24 -17.20
C TYR A 58 -9.72 -8.58 -18.27
N LYS A 59 -9.05 -7.48 -17.90
CA LYS A 59 -8.10 -6.79 -18.79
C LYS A 59 -6.98 -7.71 -19.26
N LEU A 60 -6.43 -8.51 -18.36
CA LEU A 60 -5.38 -9.48 -18.69
C LEU A 60 -5.89 -10.51 -19.71
N LYS A 61 -7.12 -11.03 -19.54
CA LYS A 61 -7.74 -11.96 -20.49
C LYS A 61 -7.86 -11.35 -21.90
N VAL A 62 -8.28 -10.08 -21.98
CA VAL A 62 -8.36 -9.35 -23.26
C VAL A 62 -6.97 -9.22 -23.89
N LEU A 63 -5.96 -8.83 -23.11
CA LEU A 63 -4.58 -8.71 -23.60
C LEU A 63 -4.01 -10.05 -24.08
N TYR A 64 -4.37 -11.17 -23.45
CA TYR A 64 -3.99 -12.50 -23.91
C TYR A 64 -4.53 -12.82 -25.31
N GLY A 65 -5.70 -12.29 -25.69
CA GLY A 65 -6.30 -12.50 -27.02
C GLY A 65 -5.48 -11.88 -28.15
N VAL A 66 -4.86 -10.72 -27.90
CA VAL A 66 -4.02 -10.01 -28.89
C VAL A 66 -2.52 -10.29 -28.72
N ARG A 67 -2.14 -11.18 -27.79
CA ARG A 67 -0.75 -11.41 -27.38
C ARG A 67 0.21 -11.68 -28.54
N ARG A 68 -0.24 -12.42 -29.56
CA ARG A 68 0.56 -12.80 -30.72
C ARG A 68 1.06 -11.60 -31.54
N PHE A 69 0.39 -10.46 -31.43
CA PHE A 69 0.72 -9.24 -32.16
C PHE A 69 1.54 -8.24 -31.32
N LEU A 70 1.90 -8.60 -30.08
CA LEU A 70 2.55 -7.68 -29.14
C LEU A 70 3.98 -8.13 -28.85
N THR A 71 4.93 -7.21 -29.00
CA THR A 71 6.30 -7.43 -28.53
C THR A 71 6.34 -7.49 -27.00
N GLU A 72 7.37 -8.10 -26.43
CA GLU A 72 7.57 -8.14 -24.97
C GLU A 72 7.51 -6.75 -24.33
N LYS A 73 8.21 -5.77 -24.90
CA LYS A 73 8.24 -4.40 -24.39
C LYS A 73 6.85 -3.77 -24.37
N VAL A 74 6.06 -3.97 -25.42
CA VAL A 74 4.68 -3.47 -25.49
C VAL A 74 3.79 -4.17 -24.45
N ARG A 75 3.95 -5.49 -24.26
CA ARG A 75 3.23 -6.24 -23.21
C ARG A 75 3.51 -5.66 -21.82
N GLN A 76 4.77 -5.35 -21.51
CA GLN A 76 5.15 -4.72 -20.24
C GLN A 76 4.49 -3.35 -20.06
N ILE A 77 4.53 -2.49 -21.08
CA ILE A 77 3.92 -1.15 -21.03
C ILE A 77 2.40 -1.25 -20.84
N LEU A 78 1.72 -2.14 -21.57
CA LEU A 78 0.26 -2.33 -21.46
C LEU A 78 -0.14 -2.85 -20.08
N VAL A 79 0.59 -3.84 -19.56
CA VAL A 79 0.35 -4.37 -18.20
C VAL A 79 0.51 -3.28 -17.16
N GLU A 80 1.59 -2.51 -17.24
CA GLU A 80 1.91 -1.48 -16.27
C GLU A 80 0.88 -0.35 -16.30
N SER A 81 0.55 0.15 -17.49
CA SER A 81 -0.36 1.27 -17.70
C SER A 81 -1.84 0.93 -17.47
N LEU A 82 -2.30 -0.26 -17.85
CA LEU A 82 -3.73 -0.62 -17.82
C LEU A 82 -4.13 -1.43 -16.59
N ILE A 83 -3.22 -2.24 -16.04
CA ILE A 83 -3.52 -3.19 -14.96
C ILE A 83 -2.87 -2.75 -13.65
N LEU A 84 -1.53 -2.70 -13.59
CA LEU A 84 -0.82 -2.47 -12.33
C LEU A 84 -0.99 -1.04 -11.81
N SER A 85 -1.06 -0.05 -12.71
CA SER A 85 -1.39 1.35 -12.38
C SER A 85 -2.66 1.48 -11.52
N SER A 86 -3.67 0.64 -11.78
CA SER A 86 -4.95 0.70 -11.09
C SER A 86 -4.87 0.33 -9.61
N PHE A 87 -3.83 -0.44 -9.22
CA PHE A 87 -3.52 -0.78 -7.84
C PHE A 87 -2.66 0.28 -7.16
N ASN A 88 -1.96 1.15 -7.89
CA ASN A 88 -1.20 2.25 -7.28
C ASN A 88 -2.11 3.34 -6.74
N TYR A 89 -3.32 3.46 -7.30
CA TYR A 89 -4.29 4.44 -6.84
C TYR A 89 -4.75 4.14 -5.41
N CYS A 90 -4.59 5.12 -4.50
CA CYS A 90 -4.96 5.04 -3.07
C CYS A 90 -4.27 3.92 -2.27
N ASP A 91 -3.16 3.37 -2.74
CA ASP A 91 -2.50 2.25 -2.09
C ASP A 91 -1.85 2.57 -0.74
N ALA A 92 -1.41 3.81 -0.56
CA ALA A 92 -0.99 4.34 0.73
C ALA A 92 -2.14 4.40 1.76
N ILE A 93 -3.39 4.47 1.31
CA ILE A 93 -4.59 4.54 2.18
C ILE A 93 -5.03 3.14 2.59
N TYR A 94 -5.29 2.26 1.62
CA TYR A 94 -5.81 0.92 1.93
C TYR A 94 -4.69 -0.05 2.36
N GLY A 95 -3.44 0.19 1.94
CA GLY A 95 -2.28 -0.68 2.16
C GLY A 95 -2.07 -1.09 3.62
N PRO A 96 -2.05 -0.15 4.58
CA PRO A 96 -1.89 -0.48 6.00
C PRO A 96 -3.00 -1.34 6.60
N ARG A 97 -4.15 -1.47 5.92
CA ARG A 97 -5.33 -2.21 6.39
C ARG A 97 -5.53 -3.56 5.72
N LEU A 98 -4.69 -3.89 4.75
CA LEU A 98 -4.80 -5.13 3.98
C LEU A 98 -4.68 -6.37 4.87
N LEU A 99 -5.56 -7.33 4.60
CA LEU A 99 -5.41 -8.70 5.09
C LEU A 99 -4.43 -9.45 4.19
N ARG A 100 -3.74 -10.46 4.76
CA ARG A 100 -2.79 -11.30 4.03
C ARG A 100 -3.43 -11.97 2.80
N LYS A 101 -4.68 -12.42 2.91
CA LYS A 101 -5.44 -13.02 1.78
C LYS A 101 -5.51 -12.06 0.59
N THR A 102 -5.84 -10.80 0.86
CA THR A 102 -6.00 -9.75 -0.15
C THR A 102 -4.67 -9.32 -0.73
N GLU A 103 -3.65 -9.15 0.12
CA GLU A 103 -2.27 -8.90 -0.30
C GLU A 103 -1.76 -10.00 -1.25
N ASN A 104 -2.00 -11.27 -0.92
CA ASN A 104 -1.65 -12.41 -1.77
C ASN A 104 -2.46 -12.44 -3.07
N ALA A 105 -3.70 -11.93 -3.08
CA ALA A 105 -4.50 -11.84 -4.29
C ALA A 105 -3.95 -10.76 -5.24
N ILE A 106 -3.55 -9.60 -4.71
CA ILE A 106 -2.88 -8.54 -5.49
C ILE A 106 -1.54 -9.05 -6.04
N GLN A 107 -0.74 -9.79 -5.25
CA GLN A 107 0.50 -10.39 -5.74
C GLN A 107 0.23 -11.43 -6.84
N ARG A 108 -0.86 -12.22 -6.74
CA ARG A 108 -1.27 -13.16 -7.80
C ARG A 108 -1.61 -12.45 -9.11
N VAL A 109 -2.17 -11.25 -9.07
CA VAL A 109 -2.40 -10.42 -10.27
C VAL A 109 -1.05 -10.06 -10.90
N GLN A 110 -0.11 -9.50 -10.13
CA GLN A 110 1.22 -9.17 -10.66
C GLN A 110 1.90 -10.40 -11.25
N ASN A 111 1.86 -11.52 -10.55
CA ASN A 111 2.38 -12.79 -10.99
C ASN A 111 1.80 -13.23 -12.35
N ALA A 112 0.48 -13.13 -12.53
CA ALA A 112 -0.16 -13.44 -13.81
C ALA A 112 0.27 -12.47 -14.92
N CYS A 113 0.38 -11.18 -14.59
CA CYS A 113 0.89 -10.16 -15.50
C CYS A 113 2.35 -10.44 -15.94
N THR A 114 3.24 -10.81 -15.01
CA THR A 114 4.62 -11.18 -15.33
C THR A 114 4.67 -12.37 -16.29
N ARG A 115 3.82 -13.38 -16.10
CA ARG A 115 3.73 -14.50 -17.04
C ARG A 115 3.28 -14.07 -18.43
N PHE A 116 2.33 -13.14 -18.50
CA PHE A 116 1.90 -12.57 -19.78
C PHE A 116 3.04 -11.81 -20.48
N CYS A 117 3.79 -10.99 -19.74
CA CYS A 117 4.90 -10.20 -20.29
C CYS A 117 6.00 -11.08 -20.86
N TYR A 118 6.43 -12.12 -20.14
CA TYR A 118 7.59 -12.95 -20.50
C TYR A 118 7.22 -14.29 -21.15
N ASP A 119 5.97 -14.45 -21.57
CA ASP A 119 5.45 -15.69 -22.18
C ASP A 119 5.76 -16.97 -21.39
N LEU A 120 5.50 -16.93 -20.09
CA LEU A 120 5.83 -18.05 -19.22
C LEU A 120 4.67 -19.04 -19.09
N PRO A 121 4.95 -20.34 -18.93
CA PRO A 121 3.93 -21.35 -18.63
C PRO A 121 3.14 -21.00 -17.35
N ARG A 122 1.88 -21.45 -17.28
CA ARG A 122 0.98 -21.15 -16.15
C ARG A 122 1.55 -21.55 -14.78
N ARG A 123 2.29 -22.66 -14.73
CA ARG A 123 2.88 -23.22 -13.50
C ARG A 123 4.34 -22.83 -13.28
N SER A 124 4.89 -21.96 -14.13
CA SER A 124 6.28 -21.51 -13.98
C SER A 124 6.49 -20.79 -12.65
N HIS A 125 7.68 -20.97 -12.10
CA HIS A 125 8.10 -20.28 -10.89
C HIS A 125 8.45 -18.83 -11.24
N ILE A 126 7.73 -17.86 -10.65
CA ILE A 126 7.81 -16.45 -11.06
C ILE A 126 8.85 -15.66 -10.28
N THR A 127 9.09 -15.99 -9.01
CA THR A 127 10.00 -15.23 -8.14
C THR A 127 11.38 -14.96 -8.78
N PRO A 128 12.02 -15.93 -9.46
CA PRO A 128 13.31 -15.71 -10.14
C PRO A 128 13.18 -14.69 -11.27
N VAL A 129 12.10 -14.73 -12.04
CA VAL A 129 11.86 -13.81 -13.17
C VAL A 129 11.60 -12.39 -12.67
N ILE A 130 10.79 -12.23 -11.61
CA ILE A 130 10.57 -10.91 -11.00
C ILE A 130 11.90 -10.32 -10.52
N ASN A 131 12.73 -11.13 -9.86
CA ASN A 131 14.01 -10.67 -9.32
C ASN A 131 15.05 -10.39 -10.41
N SER A 132 15.14 -11.23 -11.45
CA SER A 132 16.08 -11.03 -12.57
C SER A 132 15.77 -9.76 -13.35
N HIS A 133 14.49 -9.42 -13.51
CA HIS A 133 14.04 -8.19 -14.17
C HIS A 133 13.93 -6.99 -13.23
N LYS A 134 14.41 -7.12 -11.98
CA LYS A 134 14.40 -6.03 -10.98
C LYS A 134 13.01 -5.44 -10.72
N ILE A 135 11.96 -6.25 -10.81
CA ILE A 135 10.57 -5.83 -10.59
C ILE A 135 10.27 -5.87 -9.09
N LEU A 136 9.71 -4.79 -8.55
CA LEU A 136 9.23 -4.78 -7.16
C LEU A 136 7.92 -5.56 -7.03
N ASN A 137 7.84 -6.42 -6.02
CA ASN A 137 6.61 -7.04 -5.58
C ASN A 137 5.58 -5.98 -5.18
N MET A 138 4.29 -6.30 -5.32
CA MET A 138 3.22 -5.35 -5.02
C MET A 138 3.27 -4.84 -3.57
N LYS A 139 3.74 -5.65 -2.63
CA LYS A 139 3.97 -5.21 -1.24
C LYS A 139 5.05 -4.12 -1.17
N SER A 140 6.21 -4.39 -1.73
CA SER A 140 7.34 -3.46 -1.77
C SER A 140 6.98 -2.16 -2.48
N ARG A 141 6.20 -2.26 -3.56
CA ARG A 141 5.68 -1.12 -4.31
C ARG A 141 4.79 -0.21 -3.47
N ARG A 142 3.82 -0.78 -2.73
CA ARG A 142 2.96 -0.01 -1.81
C ARG A 142 3.77 0.64 -0.68
N ASN A 143 4.73 -0.10 -0.13
CA ASN A 143 5.62 0.44 0.90
C ASN A 143 6.44 1.62 0.36
N LEU A 144 6.93 1.53 -0.88
CA LEU A 144 7.62 2.63 -1.55
C LEU A 144 6.72 3.86 -1.67
N HIS A 145 5.48 3.72 -2.16
CA HIS A 145 4.57 4.86 -2.28
C HIS A 145 4.20 5.47 -0.93
N LEU A 146 3.94 4.63 0.08
CA LEU A 146 3.66 5.12 1.44
C LEU A 146 4.86 5.87 2.01
N THR A 147 6.07 5.31 1.91
CA THR A 147 7.31 5.96 2.38
C THR A 147 7.57 7.27 1.64
N MET A 148 7.38 7.31 0.31
CA MET A 148 7.48 8.55 -0.47
C MET A 148 6.48 9.61 -0.02
N MET A 149 5.25 9.20 0.31
CA MET A 149 4.23 10.11 0.85
C MET A 149 4.67 10.68 2.21
N ILE A 150 5.20 9.84 3.10
CA ILE A 150 5.73 10.31 4.40
C ILE A 150 6.93 11.24 4.21
N TYR A 151 7.86 10.90 3.31
CA TYR A 151 8.98 11.75 2.96
C TYR A 151 8.51 13.15 2.52
N ARG A 152 7.56 13.22 1.58
CA ARG A 152 6.97 14.48 1.12
C ARG A 152 6.29 15.26 2.26
N ILE A 153 5.58 14.59 3.16
CA ILE A 153 4.93 15.24 4.30
C ILE A 153 5.98 15.81 5.27
N LEU A 154 7.04 15.07 5.58
CA LEU A 154 8.06 15.49 6.54
C LEU A 154 8.93 16.64 6.01
N HIS A 155 9.33 16.58 4.73
CA HIS A 155 10.21 17.58 4.12
C HIS A 155 9.43 18.78 3.57
N GLY A 156 8.28 18.55 2.95
CA GLY A 156 7.43 19.61 2.39
C GLY A 156 6.47 20.23 3.40
N LYS A 157 6.36 19.67 4.62
CA LYS A 157 5.42 20.10 5.68
C LYS A 157 3.98 20.24 5.17
N CYS A 158 3.59 19.40 4.21
CA CYS A 158 2.31 19.50 3.50
C CYS A 158 1.69 18.11 3.28
N PRO A 159 0.38 17.95 3.50
CA PRO A 159 -0.55 18.95 4.02
C PRO A 159 -0.43 19.15 5.55
N PRO A 160 -0.72 20.36 6.08
CA PRO A 160 -0.52 20.68 7.50
C PRO A 160 -1.21 19.70 8.45
N TYR A 161 -2.46 19.34 8.16
CA TYR A 161 -3.25 18.41 8.97
C TYR A 161 -2.65 17.00 9.09
N LEU A 162 -1.81 16.56 8.14
CA LEU A 162 -1.09 15.29 8.24
C LEU A 162 0.25 15.48 8.93
N TYR A 163 0.96 16.56 8.62
CA TYR A 163 2.25 16.88 9.24
C TYR A 163 2.11 17.01 10.75
N GLU A 164 1.10 17.74 11.23
CA GLU A 164 0.81 17.91 12.66
C GLU A 164 0.49 16.61 13.40
N LYS A 165 0.08 15.55 12.69
CA LYS A 165 -0.16 14.23 13.30
C LYS A 165 1.12 13.43 13.53
N LEU A 166 2.23 13.81 12.88
CA LEU A 166 3.53 13.17 12.97
C LEU A 166 4.40 13.98 13.93
N HIS A 167 4.93 13.31 14.95
CA HIS A 167 5.85 13.94 15.90
C HIS A 167 7.12 13.10 16.00
N TRP A 168 8.25 13.79 16.13
CA TRP A 168 9.52 13.16 16.47
C TRP A 168 9.46 12.59 17.88
N GLN A 169 10.08 11.42 18.04
CA GLN A 169 10.25 10.83 19.35
C GLN A 169 11.15 11.73 20.17
N ARG A 170 10.66 12.20 21.33
CA ARG A 170 11.49 12.90 22.31
C ARG A 170 12.37 11.84 22.97
N ASP A 171 13.69 11.96 22.82
CA ASP A 171 14.62 11.15 23.62
C ASP A 171 14.58 11.69 25.05
N ASN A 172 14.08 10.87 25.98
CA ASN A 172 14.25 11.15 27.41
C ASN A 172 15.66 10.77 27.90
N ASP A 173 16.49 10.18 27.03
CA ASP A 173 17.84 9.71 27.32
C ASP A 173 18.79 10.33 26.29
N THR A 174 19.52 11.36 26.72
CA THR A 174 20.41 12.21 25.89
C THR A 174 21.61 11.47 25.28
N ARG A 175 21.74 10.15 25.52
CA ARG A 175 22.90 9.33 25.18
C ARG A 175 22.81 8.58 23.85
N ARG A 176 21.71 8.68 23.09
CA ARG A 176 21.54 7.93 21.83
C ARG A 176 21.13 8.82 20.64
N VAL A 177 22.13 9.38 19.97
CA VAL A 177 21.99 10.10 18.68
C VAL A 177 21.23 9.29 17.62
N ILE A 178 21.24 7.95 17.73
CA ILE A 178 20.57 6.98 16.83
C ILE A 178 19.03 7.17 16.72
N ASN A 179 18.42 7.84 17.71
CA ASN A 179 16.97 8.04 17.77
C ASN A 179 16.48 9.40 17.25
N LYS A 180 17.39 10.34 16.92
CA LYS A 180 17.07 11.75 16.58
C LYS A 180 16.00 11.89 15.49
N TRP A 181 15.92 10.94 14.55
CA TRP A 181 15.00 10.97 13.40
C TRP A 181 13.96 9.84 13.40
N LYS A 182 13.59 9.35 14.58
CA LYS A 182 12.48 8.39 14.73
C LYS A 182 11.16 9.10 14.98
N LEU A 183 10.11 8.63 14.33
CA LEU A 183 8.75 9.08 14.59
C LEU A 183 8.18 8.39 15.83
N ALA A 184 7.44 9.15 16.64
CA ALA A 184 6.79 8.66 17.84
C ALA A 184 5.68 7.66 17.49
N THR A 185 5.91 6.38 17.77
CA THR A 185 4.91 5.34 17.55
C THR A 185 3.85 5.38 18.66
N PRO A 186 2.56 5.60 18.34
CA PRO A 186 1.50 5.62 19.34
C PRO A 186 1.34 4.25 20.02
N LYS A 187 1.26 4.24 21.36
CA LYS A 187 0.95 3.04 22.13
C LYS A 187 -0.48 2.59 21.83
N HIS A 188 -0.68 1.31 21.57
CA HIS A 188 -2.01 0.76 21.30
C HIS A 188 -2.16 -0.68 21.80
N LYS A 189 -3.38 -1.07 22.18
CA LYS A 189 -3.70 -2.46 22.57
C LYS A 189 -4.32 -3.28 21.43
N LYS A 190 -5.04 -2.62 20.49
CA LYS A 190 -5.83 -3.30 19.46
C LYS A 190 -5.05 -3.41 18.14
N ALA A 191 -5.07 -4.59 17.52
CA ALA A 191 -4.44 -4.83 16.22
C ALA A 191 -4.98 -3.90 15.11
N GLY A 192 -6.25 -3.50 15.20
CA GLY A 192 -6.85 -2.56 14.25
C GLY A 192 -6.18 -1.18 14.22
N PHE A 193 -5.57 -0.75 15.32
CA PHE A 193 -4.89 0.53 15.39
C PHE A 193 -3.63 0.57 14.49
N ARG A 194 -3.05 -0.59 14.16
CA ARG A 194 -1.87 -0.69 13.31
C ARG A 194 -2.09 -0.18 11.88
N GLY A 195 -3.33 -0.05 11.44
CA GLY A 195 -3.65 0.48 10.12
C GLY A 195 -4.04 1.96 10.11
N CYS A 196 -3.96 2.65 11.25
CA CYS A 196 -4.13 4.10 11.30
C CYS A 196 -2.92 4.79 10.68
N PHE A 197 -3.13 5.93 10.03
CA PHE A 197 -2.09 6.72 9.37
C PHE A 197 -0.86 6.93 10.26
N ARG A 198 -1.06 7.46 11.49
CA ARG A 198 0.03 7.77 12.43
C ARG A 198 0.90 6.56 12.75
N PHE A 199 0.30 5.39 13.00
CA PHE A 199 1.05 4.18 13.28
C PHE A 199 1.76 3.66 12.02
N ALA A 200 1.06 3.60 10.89
CA ALA A 200 1.62 3.10 9.63
C ALA A 200 2.81 3.97 9.16
N ALA A 201 2.66 5.29 9.26
CA ALA A 201 3.69 6.28 8.95
C ALA A 201 4.91 6.14 9.87
N ALA A 202 4.69 6.08 11.20
CA ALA A 202 5.78 5.93 12.15
C ALA A 202 6.51 4.60 11.95
N LYS A 203 5.77 3.50 11.77
CA LYS A 203 6.34 2.18 11.53
C LYS A 203 7.19 2.15 10.26
N ILE A 204 6.61 2.53 9.11
CA ILE A 204 7.32 2.43 7.83
C ILE A 204 8.58 3.31 7.81
N TRP A 205 8.51 4.49 8.42
CA TRP A 205 9.66 5.40 8.53
C TRP A 205 10.75 4.84 9.46
N ASN A 206 10.35 4.34 10.63
CA ASN A 206 11.29 3.81 11.62
C ASN A 206 11.95 2.49 11.18
N ASP A 207 11.28 1.72 10.32
CA ASP A 207 11.81 0.49 9.71
C ASP A 207 12.90 0.80 8.65
N LEU A 208 13.09 2.06 8.23
CA LEU A 208 14.13 2.43 7.26
C LEU A 208 15.54 2.41 7.89
N PRO A 209 16.58 2.08 7.12
CA PRO A 209 17.95 2.18 7.61
C PRO A 209 18.34 3.64 7.88
N PRO A 210 19.27 3.90 8.84
CA PRO A 210 19.71 5.26 9.19
C PRO A 210 20.00 6.21 8.03
N PRO A 211 20.69 5.83 6.92
CA PRO A 211 20.95 6.74 5.81
C PRO A 211 19.70 7.29 5.10
N PHE A 212 18.54 6.66 5.27
CA PHE A 212 17.27 7.12 4.69
C PHE A 212 16.44 7.98 5.66
N ARG A 213 16.79 7.99 6.95
CA ARG A 213 16.01 8.68 8.00
C ARG A 213 16.49 10.10 8.29
N THR A 214 17.68 10.47 7.81
CA THR A 214 18.28 11.78 8.13
C THR A 214 17.54 12.92 7.45
N CYS A 215 16.99 13.86 8.22
CA CYS A 215 16.37 15.06 7.66
C CYS A 215 17.37 16.16 7.28
N ASP A 216 18.60 16.09 7.77
CA ASP A 216 19.65 17.10 7.57
C ASP A 216 20.19 17.13 6.12
N ASN A 217 20.20 15.97 5.44
CA ASN A 217 20.56 15.88 4.02
C ASN A 217 19.29 15.63 3.20
N ILE A 218 18.68 16.71 2.69
CA ILE A 218 17.57 16.60 1.74
C ILE A 218 18.12 16.01 0.45
N LEU A 219 18.04 14.68 0.32
CA LEU A 219 18.20 14.05 -0.98
C LEU A 219 17.09 14.60 -1.88
N GLY A 220 17.44 15.02 -3.10
CA GLY A 220 16.41 15.35 -4.08
C GLY A 220 15.41 14.20 -4.19
N GLU A 221 14.11 14.50 -4.31
CA GLU A 221 13.04 13.49 -4.25
C GLU A 221 13.30 12.29 -5.18
N ILE A 222 13.84 12.57 -6.36
CA ILE A 222 14.22 11.58 -7.37
C ILE A 222 15.31 10.64 -6.85
N VAL A 223 16.36 11.19 -6.22
CA VAL A 223 17.49 10.44 -5.66
C VAL A 223 17.01 9.57 -4.50
N PHE A 224 16.17 10.13 -3.62
CA PHE A 224 15.58 9.39 -2.51
C PHE A 224 14.74 8.22 -3.02
N LYS A 225 13.84 8.47 -3.98
CA LYS A 225 13.01 7.43 -4.60
C LYS A 225 13.84 6.31 -5.23
N HIS A 226 14.91 6.67 -5.96
CA HIS A 226 15.78 5.68 -6.60
C HIS A 226 16.51 4.81 -5.57
N LYS A 227 17.11 5.42 -4.54
CA LYS A 227 17.76 4.67 -3.46
C LYS A 227 16.76 3.77 -2.71
N LEU A 228 15.56 4.27 -2.46
CA LEU A 228 14.50 3.52 -1.76
C LEU A 228 14.00 2.33 -2.60
N TYR A 229 13.88 2.50 -3.92
CA TYR A 229 13.58 1.42 -4.84
C TYR A 229 14.61 0.30 -4.73
N ASN A 230 15.90 0.65 -4.76
CA ASN A 230 16.99 -0.32 -4.66
C ASN A 230 17.02 -1.03 -3.30
N LEU A 231 16.72 -0.30 -2.21
CA LEU A 231 16.60 -0.89 -0.87
C LEU A 231 15.47 -1.94 -0.82
N TYR A 232 14.28 -1.61 -1.31
CA TYR A 232 13.18 -2.58 -1.29
C TYR A 232 13.43 -3.77 -2.22
N LEU A 233 14.14 -3.55 -3.33
CA LEU A 233 14.54 -4.62 -4.23
C LEU A 233 15.55 -5.57 -3.56
N SER A 234 16.55 -5.04 -2.85
CA SER A 234 17.53 -5.88 -2.14
C SER A 234 16.87 -6.71 -1.04
N LEU A 235 16.01 -6.10 -0.22
CA LEU A 235 15.25 -6.79 0.83
C LEU A 235 14.34 -7.89 0.25
N GLN A 236 13.76 -7.65 -0.93
CA GLN A 236 12.95 -8.65 -1.63
C GLN A 236 13.78 -9.85 -2.10
N ILE A 237 14.95 -9.60 -2.68
CA ILE A 237 15.85 -10.64 -3.17
C ILE A 237 16.37 -11.47 -2.00
N GLU A 238 16.75 -10.81 -0.90
CA GLU A 238 17.20 -11.46 0.33
C GLU A 238 16.11 -12.36 0.93
N ALA A 239 14.88 -11.85 1.05
CA ALA A 239 13.75 -12.64 1.54
C ALA A 239 13.47 -13.87 0.65
N ALA A 240 13.66 -13.76 -0.66
CA ALA A 240 13.53 -14.90 -1.57
C ALA A 240 14.60 -15.96 -1.30
N ARG A 241 15.87 -15.56 -1.10
CA ARG A 241 16.98 -16.51 -0.81
C ARG A 241 16.70 -17.36 0.42
N PHE A 242 16.21 -16.75 1.50
CA PHE A 242 15.85 -17.49 2.73
C PHE A 242 14.73 -18.52 2.54
N VAL A 243 13.83 -18.31 1.59
CA VAL A 243 12.73 -19.24 1.31
C VAL A 243 13.19 -20.46 0.53
N TYR A 244 14.23 -20.34 -0.31
CA TYR A 244 14.75 -21.43 -1.15
C TYR A 244 16.03 -22.08 -0.61
N ALA A 245 16.55 -21.59 0.52
CA ALA A 245 17.69 -22.20 1.22
C ALA A 245 17.28 -23.29 2.24
N LYS A 246 15.98 -23.63 2.29
CA LYS A 246 15.40 -24.74 3.04
C LYS A 246 14.82 -25.75 2.08
#